data_AF-A0A7U9X9B6-F1
#
_entry.id   AF-A0A7U9X9B6-F1
#
_cell.length_a   1.000
_cell.length_b   1.000
_cell.length_c   1.000
_cell.angle_alpha   90.00
_cell.angle_beta   90.00
_cell.angle_gamma   90.00
#
_symmetry.space_group_name_H-M   'P 1'
#
loop_
_entity.id
_entity.type
_entity.pdbx_description
1 polymer ?
#
loop_
_entity_poly.entity_id
_entity_poly.type
_entity_poly.pdbx_seq_one_letter_code
_entity_poly.pdbx_strand_id
1 'polypeptide(L)'
;MMRELQYPFDANNILSQKRKIKKQLLNEKKEFLDKNIAILGGSTTNDIKLILEIFLLNYGIRPHFYESEYNQYYQDAVFPNRELEEFHPDLIYVYTTNRNITRYPIISETADDVNGLIEQEIEKFESIWRNLRETYGCPIIQNNFEMPFYRLMGNKEASDIHGKVNFLTRLNMEFYLYAQEHENFYICDINYISADFGLKEWADPFYFYMYKYALNVNAIPYLSFNVANIIKSILGKNKKGFVLDLDNTLWGGIIGDDGVDNIVLGQEEAVGQAYSEFQRYIKEHQQLGIILNIDSKNDHENAVAGLKHPDSEFTEGDFISVKANWEPKDKNFTDIANELNLLPESLVFIDDNPAERYIITKQLPEVNAPEIGIVQNYIQNIDRSGFFEVTNLSDDDLKRNEMYQKNAKRTKLQSTFTDYKEYLVSLEMKGIIRAFESVYMARIAQLTNKSNQFNLTTRRYTQAEIESISQKEDYITLYGKLFDKFGDNGVVSVIIGHKVEKECQIDLWIMSCRVLKRDMEFAMMDALVNCCKEKGLTKIRGYYYPTAKNSMVREFYQMQGFQKISEDTQGNTEWIFDIPEIYENKNNVIEMED
;
A
#
# COMPACT_ATOMS: atom_id res chain seq x y z
N MET A 1 0.49 -17.13 0.43
CA MET A 1 0.36 -16.47 -0.91
C MET A 1 0.54 -17.50 -2.00
N MET A 2 -0.34 -17.49 -3.00
CA MET A 2 -0.33 -18.44 -4.12
C MET A 2 0.69 -17.99 -5.18
N ARG A 3 1.55 -18.90 -5.65
CA ARG A 3 2.63 -18.58 -6.60
C ARG A 3 2.10 -18.32 -8.01
N GLU A 4 1.04 -19.00 -8.39
CA GLU A 4 0.38 -18.89 -9.70
C GLU A 4 -0.23 -17.50 -9.95
N LEU A 5 -0.36 -16.67 -8.91
CA LEU A 5 -0.87 -15.31 -8.96
C LEU A 5 0.23 -14.25 -8.82
N GLN A 6 1.51 -14.67 -8.81
CA GLN A 6 2.66 -13.76 -8.80
C GLN A 6 3.15 -13.56 -10.22
N TYR A 7 3.50 -12.32 -10.57
CA TYR A 7 4.12 -12.04 -11.85
C TYR A 7 5.54 -12.65 -11.89
N PRO A 8 5.99 -13.20 -13.04
CA PRO A 8 5.23 -13.43 -14.27
C PRO A 8 4.24 -14.59 -14.14
N PHE A 9 2.94 -14.33 -14.33
CA PHE A 9 1.88 -15.34 -14.25
C PHE A 9 1.39 -15.79 -15.63
N ASP A 10 0.80 -16.99 -15.70
CA ASP A 10 0.13 -17.49 -16.90
C ASP A 10 -1.34 -17.05 -16.90
N ALA A 11 -1.65 -16.04 -17.72
CA ALA A 11 -3.00 -15.49 -17.85
C ALA A 11 -4.05 -16.53 -18.31
N ASN A 12 -3.69 -17.44 -19.23
CA ASN A 12 -4.61 -18.48 -19.71
C ASN A 12 -4.94 -19.49 -18.60
N ASN A 13 -3.93 -19.85 -17.82
CA ASN A 13 -4.08 -20.72 -16.67
C ASN A 13 -4.99 -20.07 -15.62
N ILE A 14 -4.75 -18.80 -15.28
CA ILE A 14 -5.60 -18.03 -14.35
C ILE A 14 -7.07 -18.03 -14.82
N LEU A 15 -7.32 -17.70 -16.09
CA LEU A 15 -8.67 -17.63 -16.64
C LEU A 15 -9.39 -18.98 -16.62
N SER A 16 -8.70 -20.06 -16.95
CA SER A 16 -9.26 -21.41 -16.99
C SER A 16 -9.46 -22.01 -15.58
N GLN A 17 -8.59 -21.69 -14.62
CA GLN A 17 -8.61 -22.24 -13.26
C GLN A 17 -9.23 -21.32 -12.19
N LYS A 18 -9.74 -20.13 -12.55
CA LYS A 18 -10.27 -19.11 -11.60
C LYS A 18 -11.16 -19.67 -10.48
N ARG A 19 -12.08 -20.60 -10.79
CA ARG A 19 -12.96 -21.23 -9.78
C ARG A 19 -12.19 -22.10 -8.78
N LYS A 20 -11.21 -22.86 -9.26
CA LYS A 20 -10.35 -23.72 -8.43
C LYS A 20 -9.43 -22.87 -7.56
N ILE A 21 -8.80 -21.84 -8.15
CA ILE A 21 -7.96 -20.87 -7.45
C ILE A 21 -8.74 -20.20 -6.32
N LYS A 22 -9.92 -19.63 -6.61
CA LYS A 22 -10.82 -19.04 -5.62
C LYS A 22 -11.11 -19.99 -4.45
N LYS A 23 -11.47 -21.24 -4.76
CA LYS A 23 -11.75 -22.26 -3.74
C LYS A 23 -10.53 -22.57 -2.87
N GLN A 24 -9.34 -22.62 -3.46
CA GLN A 24 -8.10 -22.85 -2.70
C GLN A 24 -7.83 -21.69 -1.74
N LEU A 25 -7.89 -20.44 -2.23
CA LEU A 25 -7.68 -19.25 -1.41
C LEU A 25 -8.67 -19.14 -0.24
N LEU A 26 -9.95 -19.40 -0.47
CA LEU A 26 -10.98 -19.35 0.59
C LEU A 26 -10.84 -20.48 1.63
N ASN A 27 -10.16 -21.58 1.29
CA ASN A 27 -9.92 -22.68 2.22
C ASN A 27 -8.65 -22.47 3.05
N GLU A 28 -7.81 -21.49 2.72
CA GLU A 28 -6.67 -21.12 3.56
C GLU A 28 -7.18 -20.58 4.90
N LYS A 29 -6.59 -21.03 6.02
CA LYS A 29 -6.91 -20.51 7.36
C LYS A 29 -6.29 -19.12 7.54
N LYS A 30 -6.82 -18.14 6.82
CA LYS A 30 -6.38 -16.74 6.83
C LYS A 30 -7.54 -15.84 7.21
N GLU A 31 -7.26 -14.82 8.01
CA GLU A 31 -8.20 -13.72 8.25
C GLU A 31 -8.24 -12.81 7.03
N PHE A 32 -9.45 -12.53 6.55
CA PHE A 32 -9.69 -11.64 5.42
C PHE A 32 -10.20 -10.30 5.90
N LEU A 33 -9.76 -9.24 5.23
CA LEU A 33 -10.40 -7.94 5.32
C LEU A 33 -11.59 -7.91 4.35
N ASP A 34 -12.81 -7.88 4.86
CA ASP A 34 -14.02 -7.73 4.06
C ASP A 34 -14.12 -6.31 3.50
N LYS A 35 -14.40 -6.19 2.19
CA LYS A 35 -14.59 -4.91 1.51
C LYS A 35 -15.71 -4.97 0.47
N ASN A 36 -16.60 -4.01 0.49
CA ASN A 36 -17.63 -3.80 -0.52
C ASN A 36 -17.04 -3.01 -1.69
N ILE A 37 -16.98 -3.59 -2.88
CA ILE A 37 -16.38 -2.98 -4.06
C ILE A 37 -17.43 -2.90 -5.16
N ALA A 38 -17.73 -1.68 -5.63
CA ALA A 38 -18.62 -1.50 -6.77
C ALA A 38 -17.82 -1.40 -8.07
N ILE A 39 -18.25 -2.10 -9.11
CA ILE A 39 -17.70 -2.01 -10.47
C ILE A 39 -18.76 -1.39 -11.37
N LEU A 40 -18.49 -0.18 -11.85
CA LEU A 40 -19.33 0.56 -12.78
C LEU A 40 -18.74 0.43 -14.20
N GLY A 41 -19.26 -0.51 -14.96
CA GLY A 41 -18.74 -0.96 -16.25
C GLY A 41 -19.37 -0.29 -17.46
N GLY A 42 -18.52 0.27 -18.32
CA GLY A 42 -18.85 0.72 -19.67
C GLY A 42 -18.90 -0.42 -20.71
N SER A 43 -18.49 -1.62 -20.34
CA SER A 43 -18.56 -2.81 -21.20
C SER A 43 -18.69 -4.07 -20.32
N THR A 44 -18.65 -5.27 -20.89
CA THR A 44 -18.77 -6.51 -20.10
C THR A 44 -17.65 -6.61 -19.05
N THR A 45 -17.98 -6.80 -17.78
CA THR A 45 -17.04 -6.81 -16.64
C THR A 45 -16.98 -8.14 -15.87
N ASN A 46 -17.81 -9.13 -16.20
CA ASN A 46 -17.96 -10.31 -15.35
C ASN A 46 -16.64 -11.08 -15.12
N ASP A 47 -15.84 -11.30 -16.17
CA ASP A 47 -14.53 -11.94 -15.97
C ASP A 47 -13.52 -11.02 -15.27
N ILE A 48 -13.59 -9.70 -15.45
CA ILE A 48 -12.76 -8.73 -14.71
C ILE A 48 -13.05 -8.84 -13.22
N LYS A 49 -14.33 -8.88 -12.83
CA LYS A 49 -14.77 -9.10 -11.44
C LYS A 49 -14.23 -10.40 -10.86
N LEU A 50 -14.39 -11.51 -11.59
CA LEU A 50 -13.95 -12.84 -11.13
C LEU A 50 -12.43 -12.96 -10.99
N ILE A 51 -11.66 -12.32 -11.87
CA ILE A 51 -10.20 -12.34 -11.79
C ILE A 51 -9.67 -11.32 -10.77
N LEU A 52 -10.33 -10.17 -10.61
CA LEU A 52 -10.03 -9.23 -9.54
C LEU A 52 -10.23 -9.89 -8.17
N GLU A 53 -11.30 -10.67 -8.00
CA GLU A 53 -11.59 -11.40 -6.76
C GLU A 53 -10.42 -12.28 -6.31
N ILE A 54 -9.85 -13.09 -7.20
CA ILE A 54 -8.78 -14.01 -6.83
C ILE A 54 -7.48 -13.28 -6.46
N PHE A 55 -7.15 -12.16 -7.11
CA PHE A 55 -5.99 -11.36 -6.73
C PHE A 55 -6.19 -10.69 -5.37
N LEU A 56 -7.38 -10.13 -5.11
CA LEU A 56 -7.71 -9.55 -3.81
C LEU A 56 -7.68 -10.59 -2.68
N LEU A 57 -8.24 -11.78 -2.92
CA LEU A 57 -8.18 -12.89 -1.96
C LEU A 57 -6.73 -13.29 -1.66
N ASN A 58 -5.86 -13.33 -2.67
CA ASN A 58 -4.44 -13.60 -2.46
C ASN A 58 -3.75 -12.54 -1.57
N TYR A 59 -4.20 -11.28 -1.66
CA TYR A 59 -3.78 -10.19 -0.77
C TYR A 59 -4.48 -10.20 0.60
N GLY A 60 -5.33 -11.19 0.88
CA GLY A 60 -6.09 -11.31 2.13
C GLY A 60 -7.20 -10.26 2.25
N ILE A 61 -7.80 -9.89 1.12
CA ILE A 61 -8.99 -9.02 1.03
C ILE A 61 -10.12 -9.89 0.47
N ARG A 62 -11.25 -9.96 1.16
CA ARG A 62 -12.44 -10.66 0.69
C ARG A 62 -13.43 -9.63 0.14
N PRO A 63 -13.53 -9.50 -1.19
CA PRO A 63 -14.43 -8.53 -1.77
C PRO A 63 -15.87 -9.07 -1.81
N HIS A 64 -16.82 -8.21 -1.49
CA HIS A 64 -18.21 -8.32 -1.91
C HIS A 64 -18.38 -7.38 -3.09
N PHE A 65 -19.00 -7.81 -4.18
CA PHE A 65 -19.08 -7.00 -5.39
C PHE A 65 -20.51 -6.54 -5.67
N TYR A 66 -20.63 -5.25 -6.00
CA TYR A 66 -21.70 -4.72 -6.83
C TYR A 66 -21.17 -4.62 -8.27
N GLU A 67 -21.95 -5.04 -9.25
CA GLU A 67 -21.59 -4.94 -10.67
C GLU A 67 -22.74 -4.28 -11.42
N SER A 68 -22.46 -3.14 -12.07
CA SER A 68 -23.44 -2.45 -12.90
C SER A 68 -23.90 -3.32 -14.06
N GLU A 69 -25.13 -3.12 -14.50
CA GLU A 69 -25.60 -3.66 -15.78
C GLU A 69 -24.77 -3.11 -16.97
N TYR A 70 -24.83 -3.83 -18.09
CA TYR A 70 -23.99 -3.52 -19.27
C TYR A 70 -24.12 -2.06 -19.71
N ASN A 71 -23.00 -1.32 -19.66
CA ASN A 71 -22.88 0.08 -20.09
C ASN A 71 -23.85 1.03 -19.36
N GLN A 72 -24.14 0.77 -18.07
CA GLN A 72 -24.94 1.63 -17.19
C GLN A 72 -24.08 2.45 -16.20
N TYR A 73 -22.76 2.47 -16.35
CA TYR A 73 -21.84 3.18 -15.44
C TYR A 73 -22.22 4.64 -15.16
N TYR A 74 -22.72 5.39 -16.16
CA TYR A 74 -23.14 6.78 -15.97
C TYR A 74 -24.43 6.86 -15.17
N GLN A 75 -25.41 6.01 -15.49
CA GLN A 75 -26.71 6.00 -14.84
C GLN A 75 -26.58 5.62 -13.37
N ASP A 76 -25.82 4.57 -13.08
CA ASP A 76 -25.60 4.06 -11.72
C ASP A 76 -24.80 5.05 -10.85
N ALA A 77 -23.97 5.89 -11.47
CA ALA A 77 -23.16 6.89 -10.77
C ALA A 77 -23.86 8.23 -10.54
N VAL A 78 -24.73 8.68 -11.45
CA VAL A 78 -25.27 10.05 -11.44
C VAL A 78 -26.72 10.10 -10.94
N PHE A 79 -27.51 9.06 -11.17
CA PHE A 79 -28.91 9.00 -10.72
C PHE A 79 -29.05 8.23 -9.41
N PRO A 80 -30.11 8.48 -8.63
CA PRO A 80 -30.36 7.73 -7.40
C PRO A 80 -30.38 6.23 -7.66
N ASN A 81 -29.53 5.49 -6.94
CA ASN A 81 -29.35 4.06 -7.09
C ASN A 81 -29.43 3.41 -5.71
N ARG A 82 -30.65 3.04 -5.32
CA ARG A 82 -30.94 2.49 -4.00
C ARG A 82 -30.16 1.20 -3.70
N GLU A 83 -29.91 0.38 -4.72
CA GLU A 83 -29.15 -0.87 -4.53
C GLU A 83 -27.69 -0.57 -4.17
N LEU A 84 -27.07 0.39 -4.88
CA LEU A 84 -25.69 0.81 -4.60
C LEU A 84 -25.58 1.59 -3.27
N GLU A 85 -26.60 2.39 -2.93
CA GLU A 85 -26.72 3.05 -1.62
C GLU A 85 -26.81 2.04 -0.47
N GLU A 86 -27.68 1.03 -0.57
CA GLU A 86 -27.82 -0.04 0.43
C GLU A 86 -26.57 -0.94 0.48
N PHE A 87 -25.82 -1.04 -0.63
CA PHE A 87 -24.58 -1.79 -0.69
C PHE A 87 -23.43 -1.13 0.08
N HIS A 88 -23.45 0.19 0.27
CA HIS A 88 -22.43 0.97 0.97
C HIS A 88 -20.99 0.62 0.51
N PRO A 89 -20.59 1.02 -0.71
CA PRO A 89 -19.27 0.68 -1.24
C PRO A 89 -18.14 1.28 -0.39
N ASP A 90 -17.14 0.45 -0.08
CA ASP A 90 -15.86 0.88 0.48
C ASP A 90 -14.92 1.43 -0.60
N LEU A 91 -15.08 0.99 -1.85
CA LEU A 91 -14.35 1.46 -3.03
C LEU A 91 -15.22 1.33 -4.29
N ILE A 92 -15.00 2.22 -5.25
CA ILE A 92 -15.69 2.18 -6.55
C ILE A 92 -14.66 2.13 -7.68
N TYR A 93 -14.82 1.19 -8.60
CA TYR A 93 -14.04 1.08 -9.83
C TYR A 93 -14.91 1.44 -11.04
N VAL A 94 -14.61 2.56 -11.69
CA VAL A 94 -15.25 3.01 -12.93
C VAL A 94 -14.43 2.49 -14.11
N TYR A 95 -14.96 1.44 -14.75
CA TYR A 95 -14.33 0.74 -15.86
C TYR A 95 -14.84 1.27 -17.19
N THR A 96 -14.15 2.27 -17.75
CA THR A 96 -14.39 2.81 -19.10
C THR A 96 -13.17 2.66 -19.99
N THR A 97 -13.39 2.73 -21.31
CA THR A 97 -12.37 2.58 -22.36
C THR A 97 -12.66 3.54 -23.51
N ASN A 98 -11.81 3.60 -24.54
CA ASN A 98 -12.06 4.46 -25.71
C ASN A 98 -13.38 4.12 -26.46
N ARG A 99 -13.96 2.93 -26.20
CA ARG A 99 -15.27 2.49 -26.71
C ARG A 99 -16.44 3.22 -26.05
N ASN A 100 -16.23 3.85 -24.90
CA ASN A 100 -17.23 4.59 -24.15
C ASN A 100 -17.28 6.09 -24.51
N ILE A 101 -16.35 6.55 -25.35
CA ILE A 101 -16.38 7.89 -25.94
C ILE A 101 -17.53 7.97 -26.93
N THR A 102 -18.40 8.95 -26.73
CA THR A 102 -19.65 9.06 -27.49
C THR A 102 -19.44 9.61 -28.90
N ARG A 103 -18.50 10.54 -29.05
CA ARG A 103 -18.20 11.23 -30.30
C ARG A 103 -16.73 11.59 -30.38
N TYR A 104 -16.14 11.36 -31.56
CA TYR A 104 -14.80 11.85 -31.90
C TYR A 104 -14.92 13.05 -32.83
N PRO A 105 -13.90 13.93 -32.85
CA PRO A 105 -13.80 15.01 -33.82
C PRO A 105 -13.89 14.53 -35.27
N ILE A 106 -14.44 15.38 -36.14
CA ILE A 106 -14.43 15.20 -37.60
C ILE A 106 -13.61 16.30 -38.27
N ILE A 107 -13.07 16.02 -39.47
CA ILE A 107 -12.09 16.88 -40.17
C ILE A 107 -12.61 18.30 -40.46
N SER A 108 -13.93 18.50 -40.51
CA SER A 108 -14.53 19.80 -40.81
C SER A 108 -14.71 20.72 -39.60
N GLU A 109 -14.43 20.24 -38.39
CA GLU A 109 -14.59 21.02 -37.16
C GLU A 109 -13.47 22.04 -36.98
N THR A 110 -13.77 23.13 -36.27
CA THR A 110 -12.76 24.12 -35.89
C THR A 110 -12.04 23.71 -34.60
N ALA A 111 -10.96 24.40 -34.25
CA ALA A 111 -10.28 24.17 -32.98
C ALA A 111 -11.21 24.38 -31.77
N ASP A 112 -12.09 25.37 -31.83
CA ASP A 112 -13.05 25.66 -30.77
C ASP A 112 -14.11 24.55 -30.65
N ASP A 113 -14.58 24.00 -31.78
CA ASP A 113 -15.51 22.86 -31.77
C ASP A 113 -14.87 21.63 -31.12
N VAL A 114 -13.60 21.34 -31.45
CA VAL A 114 -12.85 20.22 -30.86
C VAL A 114 -12.60 20.43 -29.37
N ASN A 115 -12.27 21.65 -28.95
CA ASN A 115 -12.08 21.96 -27.53
C ASN A 115 -13.41 21.80 -26.77
N GLY A 116 -14.52 22.28 -27.33
CA GLY A 116 -15.85 22.09 -26.75
C GLY A 116 -16.25 20.62 -26.64
N LEU A 117 -15.82 19.76 -27.57
CA LEU A 117 -16.02 18.30 -27.47
C LEU A 117 -15.26 17.67 -26.29
N ILE A 118 -14.02 18.12 -26.07
CA ILE A 118 -13.21 17.64 -24.94
C ILE A 118 -13.85 18.07 -23.63
N GLU A 119 -14.19 19.36 -23.50
CA GLU A 119 -14.86 19.91 -22.31
C GLU A 119 -16.16 19.17 -22.00
N GLN A 120 -16.98 18.86 -23.01
CA GLN A 120 -18.22 18.09 -22.83
C GLN A 120 -17.98 16.67 -22.32
N GLU A 121 -16.98 15.97 -22.87
CA GLU A 121 -16.68 14.60 -22.43
C GLU A 121 -16.06 14.63 -21.02
N ILE A 122 -15.23 15.62 -20.68
CA ILE A 122 -14.70 15.80 -19.31
C ILE A 122 -15.81 16.12 -18.31
N GLU A 123 -16.69 17.08 -18.58
CA GLU A 123 -17.81 17.42 -17.67
C GLU A 123 -18.68 16.20 -17.36
N LYS A 124 -18.90 15.33 -18.36
CA LYS A 124 -19.61 14.06 -18.16
C LYS A 124 -18.91 13.19 -17.11
N PHE A 125 -17.59 13.05 -17.17
CA PHE A 125 -16.82 12.26 -16.20
C PHE A 125 -16.70 12.96 -14.85
N GLU A 126 -16.49 14.27 -14.81
CA GLU A 126 -16.48 15.03 -13.55
C GLU A 126 -17.81 14.94 -12.81
N SER A 127 -18.93 14.93 -13.54
CA SER A 127 -20.25 14.70 -12.97
C SER A 127 -20.37 13.33 -12.29
N ILE A 128 -19.84 12.27 -12.93
CA ILE A 128 -19.75 10.92 -12.32
C ILE A 128 -18.93 11.01 -11.03
N TRP A 129 -17.70 11.52 -11.09
CA TRP A 129 -16.77 11.50 -9.96
C TRP A 129 -17.27 12.33 -8.79
N ARG A 130 -17.81 13.53 -9.07
CA ARG A 130 -18.42 14.41 -8.07
C ARG A 130 -19.59 13.73 -7.36
N ASN A 131 -20.53 13.14 -8.11
CA ASN A 131 -21.69 12.49 -7.51
C ASN A 131 -21.30 11.28 -6.65
N LEU A 132 -20.41 10.42 -7.17
CA LEU A 132 -19.93 9.26 -6.41
C LEU A 132 -19.21 9.69 -5.11
N ARG A 133 -18.40 10.75 -5.17
CA ARG A 133 -17.72 11.29 -3.99
C ARG A 133 -18.71 11.88 -2.98
N GLU A 134 -19.68 12.67 -3.43
CA GLU A 134 -20.68 13.31 -2.56
C GLU A 134 -21.62 12.28 -1.91
N THR A 135 -22.02 11.25 -2.66
CA THR A 135 -22.94 10.22 -2.19
C THR A 135 -22.26 9.20 -1.27
N TYR A 136 -21.08 8.70 -1.64
CA TYR A 136 -20.46 7.54 -0.96
C TYR A 136 -19.21 7.89 -0.16
N GLY A 137 -18.49 8.97 -0.49
CA GLY A 137 -17.27 9.39 0.24
C GLY A 137 -16.12 8.38 0.22
N CYS A 138 -16.14 7.39 -0.68
CA CYS A 138 -15.13 6.34 -0.74
C CYS A 138 -14.15 6.52 -1.92
N PRO A 139 -12.98 5.86 -1.89
CA PRO A 139 -12.02 5.87 -2.99
C PRO A 139 -12.61 5.48 -4.36
N ILE A 140 -12.26 6.26 -5.38
CA ILE A 140 -12.63 6.00 -6.77
C ILE A 140 -11.38 5.60 -7.55
N ILE A 141 -11.45 4.46 -8.24
CA ILE A 141 -10.47 4.04 -9.23
C ILE A 141 -11.12 4.25 -10.61
N GLN A 142 -10.46 4.98 -11.49
CA GLN A 142 -10.94 5.32 -12.83
C GLN A 142 -9.89 4.89 -13.87
N ASN A 143 -10.31 4.22 -14.93
CA ASN A 143 -9.40 4.03 -16.06
C ASN A 143 -9.14 5.36 -16.78
N ASN A 144 -7.91 5.57 -17.26
CA ASN A 144 -7.70 6.47 -18.39
C ASN A 144 -8.12 5.77 -19.71
N PHE A 145 -7.72 6.27 -20.87
CA PHE A 145 -8.07 5.70 -22.17
C PHE A 145 -6.87 5.14 -22.92
N GLU A 146 -7.00 3.90 -23.38
CA GLU A 146 -6.08 3.30 -24.33
C GLU A 146 -6.28 3.81 -25.77
N MET A 147 -5.23 3.69 -26.58
CA MET A 147 -5.22 4.12 -27.98
C MET A 147 -6.25 3.35 -28.85
N PRO A 148 -6.76 3.96 -29.94
CA PRO A 148 -7.76 3.31 -30.78
C PRO A 148 -7.14 2.17 -31.62
N PHE A 149 -7.95 1.15 -31.92
CA PHE A 149 -7.56 0.01 -32.78
C PHE A 149 -7.09 0.42 -34.19
N TYR A 150 -7.52 1.59 -34.69
CA TYR A 150 -7.16 2.09 -36.02
C TYR A 150 -6.90 3.60 -36.00
N ARG A 151 -6.13 4.06 -37.00
CA ARG A 151 -5.81 5.48 -37.22
C ARG A 151 -6.20 5.89 -38.64
N LEU A 152 -7.16 6.81 -38.78
CA LEU A 152 -7.63 7.28 -40.09
C LEU A 152 -6.58 8.15 -40.78
N MET A 153 -5.86 8.99 -40.03
CA MET A 153 -4.83 9.89 -40.55
C MET A 153 -3.39 9.35 -40.40
N GLY A 154 -3.24 8.08 -40.03
CA GLY A 154 -1.92 7.49 -39.77
C GLY A 154 -1.15 8.25 -38.69
N ASN A 155 0.11 8.61 -38.96
CA ASN A 155 0.96 9.31 -37.97
C ASN A 155 0.47 10.71 -37.62
N LYS A 156 -0.31 11.35 -38.50
CA LYS A 156 -0.84 12.70 -38.26
C LYS A 156 -1.91 12.71 -37.16
N GLU A 157 -2.51 11.57 -36.79
CA GLU A 157 -3.50 11.50 -35.71
C GLU A 157 -2.97 11.94 -34.34
N ALA A 158 -1.66 11.83 -34.07
CA ALA A 158 -1.10 12.22 -32.78
C ALA A 158 -1.04 13.75 -32.61
N SER A 159 -0.81 14.48 -33.71
CA SER A 159 -0.57 15.93 -33.69
C SER A 159 -1.75 16.78 -34.17
N ASP A 160 -2.63 16.21 -35.00
CA ASP A 160 -3.75 16.95 -35.56
C ASP A 160 -4.94 16.96 -34.59
N ILE A 161 -5.58 18.11 -34.43
CA ILE A 161 -6.69 18.32 -33.48
C ILE A 161 -7.88 17.38 -33.74
N HIS A 162 -8.06 16.90 -34.98
CA HIS A 162 -9.15 15.98 -35.31
C HIS A 162 -8.79 14.51 -35.09
N GLY A 163 -7.53 14.22 -34.76
CA GLY A 163 -7.02 12.86 -34.58
C GLY A 163 -7.56 12.23 -33.31
N LYS A 164 -8.00 10.96 -33.40
CA LYS A 164 -8.50 10.23 -32.23
C LYS A 164 -7.42 10.03 -31.17
N VAL A 165 -6.19 9.73 -31.61
CA VAL A 165 -5.02 9.67 -30.71
C VAL A 165 -4.81 11.01 -30.00
N ASN A 166 -4.83 12.14 -30.71
CA ASN A 166 -4.71 13.47 -30.10
C ASN A 166 -5.83 13.73 -29.08
N PHE A 167 -7.08 13.47 -29.46
CA PHE A 167 -8.25 13.67 -28.61
C PHE A 167 -8.18 12.86 -27.31
N LEU A 168 -7.90 11.55 -27.40
CA LEU A 168 -7.75 10.69 -26.21
C LEU A 168 -6.55 11.07 -25.35
N THR A 169 -5.44 11.49 -25.97
CA THR A 169 -4.27 11.99 -25.23
C THR A 169 -4.63 13.21 -24.41
N ARG A 170 -5.38 14.16 -24.99
CA ARG A 170 -5.85 15.36 -24.29
C ARG A 170 -6.83 15.01 -23.16
N LEU A 171 -7.79 14.13 -23.40
CA LEU A 171 -8.69 13.64 -22.34
C LEU A 171 -7.92 12.98 -21.18
N ASN A 172 -6.93 12.15 -21.50
CA ASN A 172 -6.08 11.53 -20.49
C ASN A 172 -5.34 12.57 -19.64
N MET A 173 -4.85 13.65 -20.26
CA MET A 173 -4.21 14.74 -19.51
C MET A 173 -5.17 15.41 -18.52
N GLU A 174 -6.42 15.65 -18.91
CA GLU A 174 -7.45 16.19 -18.01
C GLU A 174 -7.77 15.22 -16.85
N PHE A 175 -7.82 13.91 -17.11
CA PHE A 175 -7.99 12.89 -16.07
C PHE A 175 -6.83 12.91 -15.06
N TYR A 176 -5.60 13.15 -15.53
CA TYR A 176 -4.43 13.25 -14.67
C TYR A 176 -4.46 14.51 -13.80
N LEU A 177 -4.88 15.65 -14.38
CA LEU A 177 -5.07 16.90 -13.62
C LEU A 177 -6.13 16.69 -12.52
N TYR A 178 -7.27 16.08 -12.86
CA TYR A 178 -8.29 15.77 -11.86
C TYR A 178 -7.75 14.92 -10.72
N ALA A 179 -6.99 13.86 -11.03
CA ALA A 179 -6.39 12.97 -10.03
C ALA A 179 -5.33 13.67 -9.15
N GLN A 180 -4.63 14.68 -9.68
CA GLN A 180 -3.66 15.47 -8.90
C GLN A 180 -4.34 16.44 -7.94
N GLU A 181 -5.52 16.94 -8.29
CA GLU A 181 -6.28 17.92 -7.51
C GLU A 181 -7.24 17.28 -6.49
N HIS A 182 -7.54 15.97 -6.63
CA HIS A 182 -8.53 15.27 -5.83
C HIS A 182 -7.94 14.10 -5.05
N GLU A 183 -7.94 14.19 -3.73
CA GLU A 183 -7.62 13.05 -2.86
C GLU A 183 -8.60 11.89 -3.07
N ASN A 184 -8.13 10.66 -2.83
CA ASN A 184 -8.91 9.42 -2.95
C ASN A 184 -9.46 9.14 -4.36
N PHE A 185 -8.87 9.74 -5.39
CA PHE A 185 -9.12 9.43 -6.79
C PHE A 185 -7.85 8.87 -7.44
N TYR A 186 -7.97 7.69 -8.06
CA TYR A 186 -6.82 6.93 -8.57
C TYR A 186 -7.03 6.55 -10.02
N ILE A 187 -6.00 6.70 -10.83
CA ILE A 187 -6.01 6.24 -12.23
C ILE A 187 -5.48 4.82 -12.31
N CYS A 188 -6.27 3.92 -12.92
CA CYS A 188 -5.74 2.68 -13.48
C CYS A 188 -5.29 2.97 -14.92
N ASP A 189 -3.97 2.99 -15.15
CA ASP A 189 -3.39 3.36 -16.45
C ASP A 189 -3.55 2.24 -17.50
N ILE A 190 -4.76 2.11 -18.03
CA ILE A 190 -5.09 1.15 -19.07
C ILE A 190 -4.36 1.46 -20.38
N ASN A 191 -3.98 2.72 -20.62
CA ASN A 191 -3.15 3.10 -21.76
C ASN A 191 -1.80 2.38 -21.70
N TYR A 192 -1.12 2.46 -20.58
CA TYR A 192 0.15 1.78 -20.37
C TYR A 192 0.01 0.25 -20.39
N ILE A 193 -1.00 -0.31 -19.70
CA ILE A 193 -1.24 -1.75 -19.69
C ILE A 193 -1.50 -2.27 -21.12
N SER A 194 -2.26 -1.54 -21.93
CA SER A 194 -2.52 -1.90 -23.33
C SER A 194 -1.26 -1.85 -24.21
N ALA A 195 -0.35 -0.91 -23.93
CA ALA A 195 0.90 -0.78 -24.64
C ALA A 195 1.87 -1.94 -24.30
N ASP A 196 1.96 -2.28 -23.01
CA ASP A 196 2.77 -3.39 -22.49
C ASP A 196 2.28 -4.75 -22.99
N PHE A 197 0.96 -4.98 -22.96
CA PHE A 197 0.33 -6.18 -23.51
C PHE A 197 0.46 -6.25 -25.05
N GLY A 198 0.57 -5.08 -25.69
CA GLY A 198 0.53 -4.92 -27.14
C GLY A 198 -0.85 -4.51 -27.63
N LEU A 199 -0.95 -3.26 -28.07
CA LEU A 199 -2.23 -2.64 -28.47
C LEU A 199 -3.01 -3.45 -29.51
N LYS A 200 -2.31 -4.10 -30.44
CA LYS A 200 -2.92 -4.94 -31.48
C LYS A 200 -3.68 -6.12 -30.88
N GLU A 201 -3.10 -6.79 -29.90
CA GLU A 201 -3.71 -7.94 -29.23
C GLU A 201 -4.77 -7.48 -28.24
N TRP A 202 -4.49 -6.42 -27.50
CA TRP A 202 -5.41 -5.80 -26.55
C TRP A 202 -6.75 -5.43 -27.21
N ALA A 203 -6.69 -4.75 -28.35
CA ALA A 203 -7.86 -4.19 -29.03
C ALA A 203 -8.49 -5.14 -30.06
N ASP A 204 -8.25 -6.46 -29.96
CA ASP A 204 -8.80 -7.45 -30.89
C ASP A 204 -10.34 -7.31 -30.98
N PRO A 205 -10.86 -6.90 -32.15
CA PRO A 205 -12.28 -6.60 -32.29
C PRO A 205 -13.19 -7.83 -32.12
N PHE A 206 -12.66 -9.05 -32.24
CA PHE A 206 -13.41 -10.28 -32.03
C PHE A 206 -14.13 -10.29 -30.67
N TYR A 207 -13.41 -9.96 -29.59
CA TYR A 207 -13.95 -10.02 -28.23
C TYR A 207 -15.05 -8.98 -28.00
N PHE A 208 -14.89 -7.78 -28.56
CA PHE A 208 -15.92 -6.75 -28.46
C PHE A 208 -17.18 -7.09 -29.27
N TYR A 209 -17.03 -7.61 -30.48
CA TYR A 209 -18.19 -7.93 -31.32
C TYR A 209 -18.97 -9.12 -30.79
N MET A 210 -18.29 -10.16 -30.33
CA MET A 210 -18.91 -11.40 -29.85
C MET A 210 -19.40 -11.32 -28.41
N TYR A 211 -18.64 -10.67 -27.52
CA TYR A 211 -18.86 -10.76 -26.07
C TYR A 211 -18.94 -9.39 -25.37
N LYS A 212 -18.75 -8.30 -26.13
CA LYS A 212 -18.75 -6.93 -25.61
C LYS A 212 -17.69 -6.66 -24.53
N TYR A 213 -16.61 -7.44 -24.51
CA TYR A 213 -15.41 -7.07 -23.77
C TYR A 213 -14.65 -5.99 -24.53
N ALA A 214 -14.28 -4.89 -23.87
CA ALA A 214 -13.52 -3.81 -24.49
C ALA A 214 -12.01 -4.10 -24.63
N LEU A 215 -11.53 -5.18 -24.01
CA LEU A 215 -10.19 -5.72 -24.17
C LEU A 215 -10.23 -7.20 -24.54
N ASN A 216 -9.10 -7.72 -25.01
CA ASN A 216 -8.86 -9.15 -25.13
C ASN A 216 -9.07 -9.85 -23.78
N VAL A 217 -9.79 -10.97 -23.78
CA VAL A 217 -10.04 -11.74 -22.55
C VAL A 217 -8.74 -12.19 -21.88
N ASN A 218 -7.68 -12.46 -22.65
CA ASN A 218 -6.36 -12.81 -22.10
C ASN A 218 -5.61 -11.64 -21.46
N ALA A 219 -6.03 -10.40 -21.74
CA ALA A 219 -5.51 -9.21 -21.07
C ALA A 219 -6.20 -8.93 -19.72
N ILE A 220 -7.34 -9.59 -19.42
CA ILE A 220 -8.10 -9.37 -18.17
C ILE A 220 -7.24 -9.61 -16.92
N PRO A 221 -6.43 -10.67 -16.80
CA PRO A 221 -5.56 -10.85 -15.63
C PRO A 221 -4.59 -9.69 -15.40
N TYR A 222 -4.06 -9.07 -16.45
CA TYR A 222 -3.16 -7.91 -16.32
C TYR A 222 -3.91 -6.67 -15.81
N LEU A 223 -5.09 -6.38 -16.37
CA LEU A 223 -5.93 -5.28 -15.90
C LEU A 223 -6.36 -5.50 -14.43
N SER A 224 -6.94 -6.65 -14.13
CA SER A 224 -7.40 -7.00 -12.79
C SER A 224 -6.25 -6.99 -11.76
N PHE A 225 -5.05 -7.39 -12.16
CA PHE A 225 -3.87 -7.34 -11.29
C PHE A 225 -3.49 -5.90 -10.93
N ASN A 226 -3.47 -4.99 -11.92
CA ASN A 226 -3.18 -3.57 -11.69
C ASN A 226 -4.24 -2.91 -10.80
N VAL A 227 -5.53 -3.17 -11.05
CA VAL A 227 -6.61 -2.69 -10.16
C VAL A 227 -6.45 -3.25 -8.74
N ALA A 228 -6.13 -4.54 -8.61
CA ALA A 228 -5.87 -5.17 -7.31
C ALA A 228 -4.68 -4.54 -6.57
N ASN A 229 -3.63 -4.12 -7.30
CA ASN A 229 -2.48 -3.44 -6.71
C ASN A 229 -2.86 -2.08 -6.12
N ILE A 230 -3.66 -1.29 -6.85
CA ILE A 230 -4.18 0.00 -6.34
C ILE A 230 -5.00 -0.24 -5.06
N ILE A 231 -5.94 -1.18 -5.08
CA ILE A 231 -6.78 -1.51 -3.91
C ILE A 231 -5.93 -1.98 -2.73
N LYS A 232 -4.96 -2.88 -2.97
CA LYS A 232 -4.02 -3.36 -1.96
C LYS A 232 -3.23 -2.21 -1.34
N SER A 233 -2.79 -1.25 -2.15
CA SER A 233 -2.07 -0.07 -1.66
C SER A 233 -2.93 0.83 -0.79
N ILE A 234 -4.15 1.16 -1.24
CA ILE A 234 -5.14 1.94 -0.46
C ILE A 234 -5.35 1.31 0.91
N LEU A 235 -5.46 -0.03 0.96
CA LEU A 235 -5.68 -0.79 2.18
C LEU A 235 -4.39 -1.08 2.98
N GLY A 236 -3.26 -0.44 2.64
CA GLY A 236 -2.02 -0.50 3.40
C GLY A 236 -1.27 -1.84 3.35
N LYS A 237 -1.54 -2.67 2.32
CA LYS A 237 -0.98 -4.02 2.16
C LYS A 237 0.23 -4.09 1.21
N ASN A 238 0.82 -2.94 0.86
CA ASN A 238 2.06 -2.90 0.10
C ASN A 238 3.27 -3.39 0.88
N LYS A 239 4.29 -3.78 0.12
CA LYS A 239 5.63 -4.05 0.64
C LYS A 239 6.31 -2.74 1.00
N LYS A 240 7.35 -2.83 1.82
CA LYS A 240 8.05 -1.69 2.43
C LYS A 240 9.53 -1.64 2.07
N GLY A 241 10.11 -2.75 1.63
CA GLY A 241 11.53 -2.83 1.34
C GLY A 241 11.94 -4.06 0.54
N PHE A 242 13.13 -3.96 -0.04
CA PHE A 242 13.84 -5.06 -0.65
C PHE A 242 14.85 -5.66 0.33
N VAL A 243 15.09 -6.97 0.17
CA VAL A 243 16.23 -7.69 0.72
C VAL A 243 16.91 -8.37 -0.48
N LEU A 244 18.10 -7.90 -0.82
CA LEU A 244 18.80 -8.21 -2.08
C LEU A 244 19.97 -9.15 -1.80
N ASP A 245 20.13 -10.17 -2.63
CA ASP A 245 21.43 -10.80 -2.79
C ASP A 245 22.39 -9.87 -3.57
N LEU A 246 23.67 -10.25 -3.62
CA LEU A 246 24.73 -9.52 -4.30
C LEU A 246 25.17 -10.22 -5.58
N ASP A 247 25.83 -11.37 -5.46
CA ASP A 247 26.41 -12.09 -6.59
C ASP A 247 25.32 -12.56 -7.57
N ASN A 248 25.57 -12.37 -8.85
CA ASN A 248 24.61 -12.56 -9.97
C ASN A 248 23.27 -11.81 -9.84
N THR A 249 23.09 -10.99 -8.80
CA THR A 249 21.87 -10.23 -8.52
C THR A 249 22.08 -8.73 -8.73
N LEU A 250 23.05 -8.11 -8.03
CA LEU A 250 23.43 -6.71 -8.21
C LEU A 250 24.59 -6.53 -9.20
N TRP A 251 25.41 -7.56 -9.39
CA TRP A 251 26.47 -7.61 -10.40
C TRP A 251 26.59 -9.04 -10.93
N GLY A 252 27.25 -9.25 -12.07
CA GLY A 252 27.53 -10.58 -12.57
C GLY A 252 28.84 -11.15 -11.98
N GLY A 253 28.88 -12.45 -11.77
CA GLY A 253 30.05 -13.13 -11.17
C GLY A 253 29.93 -13.28 -9.66
N ILE A 254 30.93 -13.94 -9.07
CA ILE A 254 31.01 -14.26 -7.64
C ILE A 254 32.24 -13.53 -7.09
N ILE A 255 32.02 -12.46 -6.31
CA ILE A 255 33.11 -11.58 -5.88
C ILE A 255 34.20 -12.30 -5.07
N GLY A 256 33.83 -13.32 -4.28
CA GLY A 256 34.78 -14.11 -3.51
C GLY A 256 35.72 -14.97 -4.35
N ASP A 257 35.27 -15.39 -5.54
CA ASP A 257 36.03 -16.26 -6.45
C ASP A 257 36.76 -15.44 -7.54
N ASP A 258 36.04 -14.48 -8.13
CA ASP A 258 36.52 -13.66 -9.25
C ASP A 258 37.37 -12.48 -8.78
N GLY A 259 37.14 -11.99 -7.56
CA GLY A 259 37.72 -10.75 -7.04
C GLY A 259 36.98 -9.50 -7.54
N VAL A 260 37.10 -8.42 -6.78
CA VAL A 260 36.36 -7.16 -7.02
C VAL A 260 36.61 -6.54 -8.40
N ASP A 261 37.79 -6.74 -8.99
CA ASP A 261 38.16 -6.17 -10.28
C ASP A 261 37.54 -6.93 -11.48
N ASN A 262 36.99 -8.13 -11.25
CA ASN A 262 36.47 -9.00 -12.31
C ASN A 262 34.96 -9.24 -12.25
N ILE A 263 34.25 -8.60 -11.30
CA ILE A 263 32.78 -8.63 -11.31
C ILE A 263 32.26 -7.89 -12.53
N VAL A 264 31.17 -8.39 -13.12
CA VAL A 264 30.56 -7.80 -14.31
C VAL A 264 29.61 -6.69 -13.90
N LEU A 265 30.10 -5.45 -14.02
CA LEU A 265 29.36 -4.23 -13.71
C LEU A 265 29.91 -3.07 -14.55
N GLY A 266 29.06 -2.12 -14.92
CA GLY A 266 29.48 -0.93 -15.67
C GLY A 266 29.16 -0.97 -17.16
N GLN A 267 29.60 0.06 -17.88
CA GLN A 267 29.15 0.33 -19.25
C GLN A 267 29.95 -0.40 -20.34
N GLU A 268 31.01 -1.12 -19.97
CA GLU A 268 31.95 -1.73 -20.92
C GLU A 268 31.36 -2.96 -21.62
N GLU A 269 30.51 -3.72 -20.93
CA GLU A 269 29.89 -4.95 -21.43
C GLU A 269 28.37 -4.90 -21.38
N ALA A 270 27.69 -5.56 -22.33
CA ALA A 270 26.23 -5.55 -22.40
C ALA A 270 25.54 -6.13 -21.14
N VAL A 271 26.16 -7.14 -20.50
CA VAL A 271 25.65 -7.72 -19.25
C VAL A 271 25.89 -6.77 -18.08
N GLY A 272 27.06 -6.12 -18.02
CA GLY A 272 27.37 -5.10 -17.01
C GLY A 272 26.40 -3.91 -17.07
N GLN A 273 26.03 -3.47 -18.28
CA GLN A 273 25.04 -2.41 -18.49
C GLN A 273 23.69 -2.77 -17.89
N ALA A 274 23.25 -4.03 -18.07
CA ALA A 274 21.98 -4.50 -17.51
C ALA A 274 22.01 -4.51 -15.97
N TYR A 275 23.13 -4.92 -15.35
CA TYR A 275 23.29 -4.82 -13.89
C TYR A 275 23.32 -3.38 -13.40
N SER A 276 24.04 -2.47 -14.08
CA SER A 276 24.05 -1.05 -13.72
C SER A 276 22.67 -0.40 -13.83
N GLU A 277 21.91 -0.72 -14.89
CA GLU A 277 20.52 -0.26 -15.05
C GLU A 277 19.62 -0.83 -13.94
N PHE A 278 19.80 -2.11 -13.59
CA PHE A 278 19.08 -2.73 -12.48
C PHE A 278 19.40 -2.08 -11.13
N GLN A 279 20.68 -1.81 -10.83
CA GLN A 279 21.07 -1.09 -9.61
C GLN A 279 20.41 0.29 -9.55
N ARG A 280 20.43 1.05 -10.65
CA ARG A 280 19.78 2.37 -10.74
C ARG A 280 18.27 2.27 -10.50
N TYR A 281 17.60 1.31 -11.14
CA TYR A 281 16.17 1.05 -10.94
C TYR A 281 15.82 0.75 -9.47
N ILE A 282 16.59 -0.13 -8.81
CA ILE A 282 16.39 -0.43 -7.39
C ILE A 282 16.68 0.79 -6.52
N LYS A 283 17.70 1.58 -6.85
CA LYS A 283 18.04 2.81 -6.14
C LYS A 283 16.94 3.88 -6.24
N GLU A 284 16.29 4.01 -7.39
CA GLU A 284 15.16 4.94 -7.59
C GLU A 284 14.00 4.67 -6.63
N HIS A 285 13.80 3.42 -6.19
CA HIS A 285 12.77 3.09 -5.19
C HIS A 285 13.00 3.77 -3.84
N GLN A 286 14.23 4.17 -3.51
CA GLN A 286 14.49 4.93 -2.29
C GLN A 286 13.80 6.31 -2.30
N GLN A 287 13.58 6.89 -3.48
CA GLN A 287 12.82 8.14 -3.64
C GLN A 287 11.34 7.95 -3.29
N LEU A 288 10.85 6.71 -3.35
CA LEU A 288 9.49 6.32 -2.94
C LEU A 288 9.43 5.88 -1.46
N GLY A 289 10.53 6.06 -0.71
CA GLY A 289 10.63 5.63 0.69
C GLY A 289 10.78 4.12 0.88
N ILE A 290 11.10 3.37 -0.17
CA ILE A 290 11.36 1.94 -0.06
C ILE A 290 12.76 1.72 0.51
N ILE A 291 12.84 0.87 1.53
CA ILE A 291 14.10 0.57 2.20
C ILE A 291 14.85 -0.56 1.49
N LEU A 292 16.17 -0.46 1.44
CA LEU A 292 17.05 -1.47 0.84
C LEU A 292 17.86 -2.18 1.93
N ASN A 293 18.03 -3.49 1.78
CA ASN A 293 18.80 -4.34 2.68
C ASN A 293 19.54 -5.41 1.87
N ILE A 294 20.60 -5.98 2.45
CA ILE A 294 21.39 -7.05 1.81
C ILE A 294 21.29 -8.33 2.65
N ASP A 295 21.07 -9.45 1.97
CA ASP A 295 21.18 -10.81 2.51
C ASP A 295 21.93 -11.69 1.50
N SER A 296 23.24 -11.83 1.72
CA SER A 296 24.16 -12.48 0.79
C SER A 296 25.10 -13.44 1.49
N LYS A 297 25.41 -14.55 0.80
CA LYS A 297 26.41 -15.53 1.22
C LYS A 297 27.79 -15.07 0.81
N ASN A 298 28.34 -14.15 1.58
CA ASN A 298 29.62 -13.51 1.31
C ASN A 298 30.34 -13.16 2.60
N ASP A 299 31.67 -12.99 2.52
CA ASP A 299 32.39 -12.29 3.57
C ASP A 299 32.06 -10.80 3.53
N HIS A 300 31.85 -10.19 4.70
CA HIS A 300 31.41 -8.80 4.81
C HIS A 300 32.36 -7.82 4.08
N GLU A 301 33.67 -8.07 4.14
CA GLU A 301 34.67 -7.24 3.46
C GLU A 301 34.52 -7.28 1.93
N ASN A 302 34.22 -8.45 1.35
CA ASN A 302 34.01 -8.60 -0.09
C ASN A 302 32.72 -7.91 -0.53
N ALA A 303 31.62 -8.11 0.22
CA ALA A 303 30.35 -7.43 -0.04
C ALA A 303 30.53 -5.90 -0.07
N VAL A 304 31.22 -5.35 0.93
CA VAL A 304 31.50 -3.91 1.01
C VAL A 304 32.46 -3.45 -0.11
N ALA A 305 33.41 -4.27 -0.52
CA ALA A 305 34.30 -3.97 -1.64
C ALA A 305 33.53 -3.86 -2.97
N GLY A 306 32.62 -4.79 -3.24
CA GLY A 306 31.76 -4.75 -4.43
C GLY A 306 30.86 -3.51 -4.48
N LEU A 307 30.28 -3.11 -3.35
CA LEU A 307 29.50 -1.86 -3.23
C LEU A 307 30.36 -0.59 -3.37
N LYS A 308 31.68 -0.67 -3.17
CA LYS A 308 32.61 0.44 -3.35
C LYS A 308 33.24 0.45 -4.75
N HIS A 309 32.87 -0.50 -5.60
CA HIS A 309 33.36 -0.55 -6.98
C HIS A 309 33.00 0.76 -7.71
N PRO A 310 33.90 1.36 -8.50
CA PRO A 310 33.65 2.64 -9.17
C PRO A 310 32.40 2.67 -10.05
N ASP A 311 32.05 1.53 -10.66
CA ASP A 311 30.86 1.37 -11.51
C ASP A 311 29.59 0.97 -10.74
N SER A 312 29.65 0.85 -9.40
CA SER A 312 28.45 0.64 -8.60
C SER A 312 27.64 1.93 -8.48
N GLU A 313 26.34 1.80 -8.70
CA GLU A 313 25.38 2.87 -8.45
C GLU A 313 25.05 2.99 -6.96
N PHE A 314 25.44 1.99 -6.16
CA PHE A 314 25.20 1.92 -4.73
C PHE A 314 26.41 2.34 -3.90
N THR A 315 26.13 2.69 -2.65
CA THR A 315 27.09 2.82 -1.58
C THR A 315 26.58 2.05 -0.36
N GLU A 316 27.45 1.76 0.60
CA GLU A 316 27.05 1.12 1.86
C GLU A 316 25.92 1.88 2.58
N GLY A 317 25.89 3.22 2.46
CA GLY A 317 24.87 4.07 3.07
C GLY A 317 23.48 3.97 2.45
N ASP A 318 23.34 3.33 1.28
CA ASP A 318 22.05 3.10 0.64
C ASP A 318 21.26 1.97 1.32
N PHE A 319 21.94 1.11 2.10
CA PHE A 319 21.34 -0.04 2.77
C PHE A 319 21.19 0.19 4.27
N ILE A 320 20.07 -0.28 4.84
CA ILE A 320 19.77 -0.11 6.26
C ILE A 320 20.35 -1.24 7.10
N SER A 321 20.25 -2.47 6.60
CA SER A 321 20.88 -3.65 7.19
C SER A 321 21.63 -4.42 6.11
N VAL A 322 22.86 -4.84 6.44
CA VAL A 322 23.74 -5.62 5.56
C VAL A 322 24.11 -6.92 6.27
N LYS A 323 23.50 -8.02 5.84
CA LYS A 323 23.85 -9.37 6.26
C LYS A 323 24.66 -10.04 5.14
N ALA A 324 25.98 -9.91 5.25
CA ALA A 324 26.94 -10.63 4.41
C ALA A 324 27.71 -11.60 5.31
N ASN A 325 27.26 -12.86 5.34
CA ASN A 325 27.85 -13.93 6.13
C ASN A 325 27.41 -15.31 5.57
N TRP A 326 27.86 -16.39 6.21
CA TRP A 326 27.56 -17.76 5.79
C TRP A 326 26.37 -18.41 6.53
N GLU A 327 25.58 -17.64 7.27
CA GLU A 327 24.33 -18.15 7.84
C GLU A 327 23.27 -18.39 6.74
N PRO A 328 22.27 -19.25 6.99
CA PRO A 328 21.14 -19.42 6.08
C PRO A 328 20.37 -18.10 5.86
N LYS A 329 20.05 -17.79 4.60
CA LYS A 329 19.36 -16.56 4.22
C LYS A 329 17.98 -16.42 4.89
N ASP A 330 17.27 -17.51 5.18
CA ASP A 330 15.99 -17.45 5.91
C ASP A 330 16.13 -16.90 7.34
N LYS A 331 17.26 -17.17 7.99
CA LYS A 331 17.57 -16.58 9.30
C LYS A 331 17.97 -15.12 9.16
N ASN A 332 18.91 -14.80 8.25
CA ASN A 332 19.34 -13.42 8.01
C ASN A 332 18.15 -12.53 7.62
N PHE A 333 17.26 -12.99 6.74
CA PHE A 333 16.03 -12.29 6.38
C PHE A 333 15.14 -12.01 7.59
N THR A 334 14.99 -12.99 8.48
CA THR A 334 14.21 -12.83 9.73
C THR A 334 14.88 -11.81 10.65
N ASP A 335 16.20 -11.85 10.78
CA ASP A 335 16.97 -10.90 11.58
C ASP A 335 16.88 -9.47 11.02
N ILE A 336 16.96 -9.31 9.69
CA ILE A 336 16.74 -8.02 9.01
C ILE A 336 15.34 -7.49 9.33
N ALA A 337 14.30 -8.33 9.19
CA ALA A 337 12.94 -7.92 9.51
C ALA A 337 12.80 -7.48 10.99
N ASN A 338 13.43 -8.20 11.92
CA ASN A 338 13.44 -7.85 13.34
C ASN A 338 14.19 -6.55 13.64
N GLU A 339 15.37 -6.33 13.04
CA GLU A 339 16.15 -5.09 13.18
C GLU A 339 15.37 -3.86 12.70
N LEU A 340 14.59 -4.04 11.62
CA LEU A 340 13.73 -3.01 11.06
C LEU A 340 12.40 -2.85 11.82
N ASN A 341 12.11 -3.73 12.80
CA ASN A 341 10.81 -3.84 13.46
C ASN A 341 9.65 -3.97 12.45
N LEU A 342 9.83 -4.83 11.45
CA LEU A 342 8.88 -5.13 10.39
C LEU A 342 8.51 -6.62 10.42
N LEU A 343 7.29 -6.91 9.95
CA LEU A 343 6.91 -8.29 9.66
C LEU A 343 7.64 -8.76 8.39
N PRO A 344 8.15 -10.00 8.32
CA PRO A 344 8.84 -10.54 7.15
C PRO A 344 8.05 -10.38 5.83
N GLU A 345 6.74 -10.59 5.88
CA GLU A 345 5.81 -10.39 4.76
C GLU A 345 5.79 -8.95 4.20
N SER A 346 6.32 -7.96 4.92
CA SER A 346 6.44 -6.58 4.43
C SER A 346 7.64 -6.37 3.51
N LEU A 347 8.52 -7.36 3.36
CA LEU A 347 9.74 -7.28 2.55
C LEU A 347 9.64 -8.22 1.34
N VAL A 348 10.44 -7.92 0.31
CA VAL A 348 10.58 -8.75 -0.89
C VAL A 348 12.02 -9.22 -0.98
N PHE A 349 12.20 -10.54 -1.12
CA PHE A 349 13.51 -11.16 -1.29
C PHE A 349 13.84 -11.27 -2.78
N ILE A 350 14.96 -10.69 -3.20
CA ILE A 350 15.43 -10.68 -4.60
C ILE A 350 16.77 -11.38 -4.66
N ASP A 351 16.81 -12.49 -5.39
CA ASP A 351 17.95 -13.40 -5.48
C ASP A 351 17.84 -14.18 -6.80
N ASP A 352 18.94 -14.33 -7.53
CA ASP A 352 18.99 -15.07 -8.81
C ASP A 352 18.85 -16.59 -8.61
N ASN A 353 19.26 -17.11 -7.46
CA ASN A 353 19.30 -18.52 -7.14
C ASN A 353 17.91 -19.07 -6.76
N PRO A 354 17.33 -19.98 -7.58
CA PRO A 354 16.01 -20.55 -7.31
C PRO A 354 15.95 -21.38 -6.02
N ALA A 355 17.07 -21.96 -5.59
CA ALA A 355 17.13 -22.74 -4.35
C ALA A 355 16.97 -21.85 -3.11
N GLU A 356 17.64 -20.69 -3.08
CA GLU A 356 17.52 -19.73 -1.97
C GLU A 356 16.10 -19.16 -1.91
N ARG A 357 15.54 -18.73 -3.05
CA ARG A 357 14.13 -18.28 -3.13
C ARG A 357 13.15 -19.35 -2.62
N TYR A 358 13.40 -20.62 -2.95
CA TYR A 358 12.57 -21.74 -2.48
C TYR A 358 12.68 -21.94 -0.97
N ILE A 359 13.89 -21.88 -0.40
CA ILE A 359 14.13 -22.04 1.04
C ILE A 359 13.41 -20.93 1.81
N ILE A 360 13.61 -19.66 1.41
CA ILE A 360 12.94 -18.50 2.01
C ILE A 360 11.42 -18.70 2.04
N THR A 361 10.82 -18.96 0.88
CA THR A 361 9.35 -19.07 0.77
C THR A 361 8.78 -20.33 1.41
N LYS A 362 9.59 -21.37 1.65
CA LYS A 362 9.18 -22.55 2.40
C LYS A 362 9.18 -22.31 3.91
N GLN A 363 10.20 -21.62 4.42
CA GLN A 363 10.30 -21.29 5.85
C GLN A 363 9.39 -20.12 6.24
N LEU A 364 9.19 -19.18 5.32
CA LEU A 364 8.39 -17.96 5.49
C LEU A 364 7.32 -17.86 4.38
N PRO A 365 6.19 -18.59 4.46
CA PRO A 365 5.19 -18.70 3.38
C PRO A 365 4.47 -17.40 2.97
N GLU A 366 4.56 -16.33 3.77
CA GLU A 366 3.98 -15.01 3.49
C GLU A 366 4.99 -14.04 2.82
N VAL A 367 6.26 -14.44 2.69
CA VAL A 367 7.30 -13.65 2.00
C VAL A 367 7.20 -13.84 0.48
N ASN A 368 7.45 -12.76 -0.25
CA ASN A 368 7.59 -12.81 -1.70
C ASN A 368 9.06 -12.97 -2.09
N ALA A 369 9.36 -13.98 -2.89
CA ALA A 369 10.62 -14.17 -3.57
C ALA A 369 10.34 -14.47 -5.06
N PRO A 370 10.09 -13.44 -5.89
CA PRO A 370 9.66 -13.61 -7.27
C PRO A 370 10.74 -14.28 -8.12
N GLU A 371 10.32 -14.95 -9.19
CA GLU A 371 11.24 -15.34 -10.25
C GLU A 371 11.61 -14.11 -11.08
N ILE A 372 12.88 -13.72 -11.02
CA ILE A 372 13.38 -12.53 -11.71
C ILE A 372 13.93 -12.82 -13.11
N GLY A 373 14.21 -14.09 -13.43
CA GLY A 373 14.63 -14.53 -14.77
C GLY A 373 16.12 -14.31 -15.04
N ILE A 374 16.44 -13.78 -16.21
CA ILE A 374 17.79 -13.31 -16.59
C ILE A 374 17.89 -11.80 -16.36
N VAL A 375 19.11 -11.25 -16.24
CA VAL A 375 19.33 -9.83 -15.87
C VAL A 375 18.53 -8.85 -16.73
N GLN A 376 18.35 -9.12 -18.02
CA GLN A 376 17.57 -8.29 -18.94
C GLN A 376 16.08 -8.19 -18.56
N ASN A 377 15.57 -9.17 -17.81
CA ASN A 377 14.18 -9.26 -17.38
C ASN A 377 13.99 -8.83 -15.92
N TYR A 378 15.07 -8.55 -15.15
CA TYR A 378 14.98 -8.26 -13.72
C TYR A 378 14.05 -7.08 -13.44
N ILE A 379 14.30 -5.96 -14.12
CA ILE A 379 13.51 -4.73 -13.99
C ILE A 379 12.04 -5.03 -14.33
N GLN A 380 11.78 -5.62 -15.50
CA GLN A 380 10.41 -5.91 -15.94
C GLN A 380 9.68 -6.82 -14.94
N ASN A 381 10.30 -7.91 -14.49
CA ASN A 381 9.67 -8.87 -13.60
C ASN A 381 9.39 -8.28 -12.21
N ILE A 382 10.29 -7.44 -11.68
CA ILE A 382 10.11 -6.78 -10.39
C ILE A 382 9.05 -5.67 -10.49
N ASP A 383 9.13 -4.84 -11.52
CA ASP A 383 8.20 -3.74 -11.77
C ASP A 383 6.75 -4.26 -11.91
N ARG A 384 6.56 -5.22 -12.81
CA ARG A 384 5.25 -5.82 -13.09
C ARG A 384 4.72 -6.72 -11.97
N SER A 385 5.50 -6.96 -10.91
CA SER A 385 5.01 -7.65 -9.72
C SER A 385 4.19 -6.76 -8.78
N GLY A 386 4.22 -5.43 -8.97
CA GLY A 386 3.34 -4.50 -8.24
C GLY A 386 3.53 -4.49 -6.73
N PHE A 387 4.75 -4.72 -6.24
CA PHE A 387 5.03 -4.79 -4.80
C PHE A 387 4.87 -3.45 -4.07
N PHE A 388 5.13 -2.34 -4.78
CA PHE A 388 5.27 -0.99 -4.23
C PHE A 388 4.34 0.02 -4.92
N GLU A 389 3.13 -0.40 -5.29
CA GLU A 389 2.12 0.46 -5.93
C GLU A 389 1.94 1.80 -5.18
N VAL A 390 2.06 2.93 -5.85
CA VAL A 390 2.05 4.23 -5.17
C VAL A 390 0.67 4.86 -5.28
N THR A 391 -0.07 4.93 -4.17
CA THR A 391 -1.36 5.63 -4.13
C THR A 391 -1.29 7.01 -3.49
N ASN A 392 -0.34 7.25 -2.59
CA ASN A 392 -0.10 8.58 -2.03
C ASN A 392 1.39 8.76 -1.77
N LEU A 393 1.98 9.80 -2.34
CA LEU A 393 3.35 10.23 -2.02
C LEU A 393 3.27 11.24 -0.88
N SER A 394 3.30 10.74 0.35
CA SER A 394 3.33 11.61 1.52
C SER A 394 4.76 12.06 1.83
N ASP A 395 4.92 13.24 2.44
CA ASP A 395 6.21 13.71 2.98
C ASP A 395 6.86 12.69 3.93
N ASP A 396 6.03 11.88 4.60
CA ASP A 396 6.45 10.80 5.48
C ASP A 396 7.10 9.63 4.70
N ASP A 397 6.62 9.35 3.49
CA ASP A 397 7.22 8.33 2.62
C ASP A 397 8.60 8.81 2.13
N LEU A 398 8.74 10.08 1.75
CA LEU A 398 10.04 10.67 1.38
C LEU A 398 11.08 10.60 2.53
N LYS A 399 10.63 10.81 3.78
CA LYS A 399 11.50 10.76 4.97
C LYS A 399 11.68 9.35 5.53
N ARG A 400 11.05 8.34 4.94
CA ARG A 400 11.00 6.98 5.51
C ARG A 400 12.38 6.34 5.62
N ASN A 401 13.20 6.48 4.58
CA ASN A 401 14.56 5.94 4.57
C ASN A 401 15.42 6.54 5.69
N GLU A 402 15.44 7.87 5.81
CA GLU A 402 16.13 8.55 6.91
C GLU A 402 15.63 8.09 8.28
N MET A 403 14.32 7.88 8.41
CA MET A 403 13.69 7.44 9.66
C MET A 403 14.16 6.04 10.07
N TYR A 404 14.26 5.09 9.13
CA TYR A 404 14.78 3.76 9.43
C TYR A 404 16.29 3.78 9.71
N GLN A 405 17.06 4.60 9.00
CA GLN A 405 18.49 4.79 9.33
C GLN A 405 18.66 5.37 10.74
N LYS A 406 17.82 6.33 11.14
CA LYS A 406 17.78 6.86 12.51
C LYS A 406 17.36 5.78 13.51
N ASN A 407 16.39 4.93 13.19
CA ASN A 407 16.03 3.78 14.02
C ASN A 407 17.19 2.80 14.22
N ALA A 408 17.93 2.45 13.17
CA ALA A 408 19.10 1.59 13.28
C ALA A 408 20.17 2.21 14.21
N LYS A 409 20.41 3.53 14.09
CA LYS A 409 21.28 4.28 15.01
C LYS A 409 20.76 4.24 16.45
N ARG A 410 19.44 4.35 16.67
CA ARG A 410 18.81 4.23 18.00
C ARG A 410 19.00 2.85 18.60
N THR A 411 18.80 1.77 17.83
CA THR A 411 19.03 0.39 18.29
C THR A 411 20.49 0.18 18.69
N LYS A 412 21.43 0.71 17.90
CA LYS A 412 22.86 0.70 18.24
C LYS A 412 23.14 1.48 19.53
N LEU A 413 22.54 2.66 19.71
CA LEU A 413 22.65 3.43 20.94
C LEU A 413 22.06 2.67 22.14
N GLN A 414 20.88 2.05 22.00
CA GLN A 414 20.23 1.27 23.04
C GLN A 414 21.15 0.16 23.57
N SER A 415 21.92 -0.50 22.69
CA SER A 415 22.88 -1.54 23.10
C SER A 415 24.01 -1.05 24.01
N THR A 416 24.23 0.27 24.12
CA THR A 416 25.23 0.88 24.99
C THR A 416 24.74 1.18 26.42
N PHE A 417 23.43 1.04 26.67
CA PHE A 417 22.82 1.29 27.99
C PHE A 417 22.42 -0.02 28.66
N THR A 418 22.60 -0.09 29.98
CA THR A 418 22.16 -1.23 30.81
C THR A 418 20.77 -0.98 31.44
N ASP A 419 20.38 0.27 31.65
CA ASP A 419 19.03 0.66 32.12
C ASP A 419 18.21 1.23 30.95
N TYR A 420 17.01 0.67 30.75
CA TYR A 420 16.08 1.10 29.72
C TYR A 420 15.53 2.51 29.98
N LYS A 421 15.32 2.90 31.25
CA LYS A 421 14.81 4.22 31.59
C LYS A 421 15.83 5.32 31.30
N GLU A 422 17.11 5.07 31.60
CA GLU A 422 18.21 5.97 31.25
C GLU A 422 18.32 6.15 29.73
N TYR A 423 18.14 5.06 28.97
CA TYR A 423 18.08 5.14 27.51
C TYR A 423 16.94 6.05 27.03
N LEU A 424 15.71 5.88 27.53
CA LEU A 424 14.57 6.71 27.12
C LEU A 424 14.77 8.19 27.45
N VAL A 425 15.31 8.51 28.63
CA VAL A 425 15.64 9.90 29.00
C VAL A 425 16.71 10.47 28.06
N SER A 426 17.69 9.66 27.64
CA SER A 426 18.74 10.09 26.70
C SER A 426 18.22 10.43 25.30
N LEU A 427 16.99 10.05 24.96
CA LEU A 427 16.37 10.37 23.67
C LEU A 427 15.84 11.80 23.61
N GLU A 428 15.70 12.49 24.75
CA GLU A 428 15.19 13.87 24.84
C GLU A 428 13.83 14.02 24.13
N MET A 429 12.88 13.16 24.51
CA MET A 429 11.61 13.04 23.80
C MET A 429 10.62 14.15 24.15
N LYS A 430 9.94 14.66 23.12
CA LYS A 430 8.85 15.63 23.24
C LYS A 430 7.59 15.13 22.56
N GLY A 431 6.42 15.34 23.16
CA GLY A 431 5.14 14.82 22.68
C GLY A 431 4.07 15.90 22.54
N ILE A 432 3.24 15.80 21.50
CA ILE A 432 2.03 16.63 21.33
C ILE A 432 0.84 15.67 21.24
N ILE A 433 -0.19 15.85 22.07
CA ILE A 433 -1.42 15.05 22.01
C ILE A 433 -2.62 15.98 21.95
N ARG A 434 -3.39 15.89 20.87
CA ARG A 434 -4.53 16.79 20.60
C ARG A 434 -5.68 16.06 19.93
N ALA A 435 -6.86 16.70 19.89
CA ALA A 435 -7.99 16.24 19.10
C ALA A 435 -7.66 16.25 17.60
N PHE A 436 -8.35 15.44 16.78
CA PHE A 436 -8.07 15.38 15.35
C PHE A 436 -8.17 16.76 14.67
N GLU A 437 -7.18 17.09 13.86
CA GLU A 437 -7.12 18.31 13.05
C GLU A 437 -7.21 17.94 11.56
N SER A 438 -7.84 18.80 10.76
CA SER A 438 -8.09 18.55 9.33
C SER A 438 -6.82 18.17 8.55
N VAL A 439 -5.70 18.82 8.87
CA VAL A 439 -4.39 18.57 8.23
C VAL A 439 -3.86 17.14 8.43
N TYR A 440 -4.34 16.41 9.44
CA TYR A 440 -3.87 15.06 9.76
C TYR A 440 -4.86 13.94 9.40
N MET A 441 -6.03 14.22 8.83
CA MET A 441 -7.07 13.20 8.58
C MET A 441 -6.59 12.09 7.64
N ALA A 442 -6.01 12.46 6.50
CA ALA A 442 -5.42 11.50 5.56
C ALA A 442 -4.32 10.64 6.24
N ARG A 443 -3.51 11.26 7.11
CA ARG A 443 -2.46 10.56 7.84
C ARG A 443 -3.01 9.59 8.89
N ILE A 444 -4.06 9.99 9.61
CA ILE A 444 -4.74 9.15 10.60
C ILE A 444 -5.36 7.93 9.91
N ALA A 445 -6.00 8.13 8.74
CA ALA A 445 -6.53 7.04 7.92
C ALA A 445 -5.42 6.09 7.47
N GLN A 446 -4.30 6.64 7.00
CA GLN A 446 -3.14 5.86 6.60
C GLN A 446 -2.56 5.03 7.75
N LEU A 447 -2.39 5.63 8.94
CA LEU A 447 -1.89 4.92 10.14
C LEU A 447 -2.86 3.82 10.55
N THR A 448 -4.15 4.11 10.50
CA THR A 448 -5.23 3.16 10.79
C THR A 448 -5.21 1.99 9.82
N ASN A 449 -4.89 2.17 8.54
CA ASN A 449 -4.83 1.07 7.57
C ASN A 449 -3.50 0.32 7.55
N LYS A 450 -2.38 0.97 7.90
CA LYS A 450 -1.03 0.38 7.86
C LYS A 450 -0.57 -0.29 9.17
N SER A 451 -1.23 -0.04 10.31
CA SER A 451 -0.78 -0.54 11.63
C SER A 451 -1.38 -1.89 11.97
N ASN A 452 -0.60 -2.97 11.88
CA ASN A 452 -1.06 -4.34 12.17
C ASN A 452 -0.66 -4.84 13.56
N GLN A 453 0.58 -4.57 14.00
CA GLN A 453 1.11 -5.13 15.25
C GLN A 453 0.57 -4.45 16.51
N PHE A 454 0.25 -3.16 16.41
CA PHE A 454 -0.34 -2.38 17.48
C PHE A 454 -1.71 -1.85 17.04
N ASN A 455 -2.66 -2.77 16.85
CA ASN A 455 -4.08 -2.47 16.73
C ASN A 455 -4.86 -3.42 17.64
N LEU A 456 -5.50 -2.87 18.66
CA LEU A 456 -6.22 -3.64 19.68
C LEU A 456 -7.51 -4.25 19.15
N THR A 457 -8.24 -3.55 18.27
CA THR A 457 -9.59 -3.93 17.83
C THR A 457 -9.66 -4.36 16.36
N THR A 458 -8.54 -4.32 15.64
CA THR A 458 -8.45 -4.59 14.18
C THR A 458 -9.25 -3.64 13.29
N ARG A 459 -9.98 -2.67 13.88
CA ARG A 459 -10.82 -1.73 13.14
C ARG A 459 -9.97 -0.89 12.19
N ARG A 460 -10.53 -0.69 11.00
CA ARG A 460 -9.96 0.09 9.91
C ARG A 460 -10.97 1.17 9.53
N TYR A 461 -10.50 2.38 9.31
CA TYR A 461 -11.33 3.51 8.94
C TYR A 461 -10.80 4.13 7.65
N THR A 462 -11.74 4.48 6.77
CA THR A 462 -11.52 5.38 5.65
C THR A 462 -11.35 6.81 6.16
N GLN A 463 -10.79 7.68 5.31
CA GLN A 463 -10.65 9.09 5.64
C GLN A 463 -12.01 9.76 5.90
N ALA A 464 -13.02 9.46 5.09
CA ALA A 464 -14.37 10.02 5.26
C ALA A 464 -15.03 9.59 6.58
N GLU A 465 -14.83 8.34 7.02
CA GLU A 465 -15.29 7.91 8.34
C GLU A 465 -14.59 8.65 9.47
N ILE A 466 -13.27 8.87 9.37
CA ILE A 466 -12.50 9.63 10.35
C ILE A 466 -12.98 11.08 10.42
N GLU A 467 -13.20 11.73 9.28
CA GLU A 467 -13.72 13.08 9.19
C GLU A 467 -15.12 13.17 9.82
N SER A 468 -16.02 12.23 9.48
CA SER A 468 -17.36 12.14 10.08
C SER A 468 -17.31 11.94 11.60
N ILE A 469 -16.43 11.07 12.09
CA ILE A 469 -16.24 10.81 13.52
C ILE A 469 -15.73 12.06 14.24
N SER A 470 -14.78 12.78 13.63
CA SER A 470 -14.17 13.97 14.24
C SER A 470 -15.16 15.12 14.50
N GLN A 471 -16.29 15.14 13.79
CA GLN A 471 -17.33 16.17 13.92
C GLN A 471 -18.40 15.83 14.96
N LYS A 472 -18.43 14.60 15.50
CA LYS A 472 -19.46 14.16 16.45
C LYS A 472 -19.05 14.44 17.90
N GLU A 473 -19.89 15.15 18.65
CA GLU A 473 -19.61 15.52 20.05
C GLU A 473 -19.55 14.32 21.02
N ASP A 474 -20.19 13.22 20.64
CA ASP A 474 -20.21 11.97 21.39
C ASP A 474 -18.91 11.16 21.24
N TYR A 475 -18.00 11.60 20.36
CA TYR A 475 -16.71 10.95 20.18
C TYR A 475 -15.59 11.71 20.91
N ILE A 476 -14.56 10.94 21.28
CA ILE A 476 -13.27 11.41 21.76
C ILE A 476 -12.24 10.91 20.75
N THR A 477 -11.59 11.85 20.07
CA THR A 477 -10.52 11.58 19.11
C THR A 477 -9.23 12.18 19.63
N LEU A 478 -8.15 11.43 19.61
CA LEU A 478 -6.82 11.93 20.00
C LEU A 478 -5.78 11.42 19.01
N TYR A 479 -4.96 12.32 18.48
CA TYR A 479 -3.73 11.97 17.80
C TYR A 479 -2.53 12.34 18.67
N GLY A 480 -1.46 11.55 18.59
CA GLY A 480 -0.20 11.80 19.28
C GLY A 480 0.96 11.94 18.30
N LYS A 481 1.77 12.98 18.46
CA LYS A 481 3.06 13.18 17.79
C LYS A 481 4.21 13.01 18.75
N LEU A 482 5.36 12.53 18.25
CA LEU A 482 6.56 12.34 19.05
C LEU A 482 7.80 12.85 18.32
N PHE A 483 8.62 13.62 19.02
CA PHE A 483 9.93 14.09 18.59
C PHE A 483 11.00 13.48 19.50
N ASP A 484 12.18 13.16 18.94
CA ASP A 484 13.36 12.78 19.71
C ASP A 484 14.61 13.48 19.14
N LYS A 485 15.76 13.35 19.80
CA LYS A 485 17.03 13.98 19.35
C LYS A 485 17.49 13.58 17.94
N PHE A 486 16.95 12.49 17.38
CA PHE A 486 17.24 12.07 16.02
C PHE A 486 16.24 12.67 15.00
N GLY A 487 15.08 13.15 15.45
CA GLY A 487 14.17 13.96 14.64
C GLY A 487 12.68 13.79 14.98
N ASP A 488 11.85 14.37 14.10
CA ASP A 488 10.38 14.25 14.14
C ASP A 488 9.95 12.84 13.72
N ASN A 489 9.13 12.18 14.55
CA ASN A 489 8.50 10.90 14.23
C ASN A 489 7.05 11.08 13.76
N GLY A 490 6.56 12.29 13.47
CA GLY A 490 5.23 12.59 12.93
C GLY A 490 4.08 12.15 13.83
N VAL A 491 2.89 11.91 13.25
CA VAL A 491 1.77 11.28 13.97
C VAL A 491 2.10 9.80 14.18
N VAL A 492 2.10 9.37 15.44
CA VAL A 492 2.55 8.04 15.87
C VAL A 492 1.51 7.24 16.63
N SER A 493 0.45 7.87 17.13
CA SER A 493 -0.61 7.20 17.88
C SER A 493 -1.96 7.83 17.58
N VAL A 494 -3.01 7.02 17.59
CA VAL A 494 -4.40 7.45 17.39
C VAL A 494 -5.31 6.70 18.36
N ILE A 495 -6.22 7.42 18.99
CA ILE A 495 -7.35 6.90 19.77
C ILE A 495 -8.65 7.42 19.19
N ILE A 496 -9.62 6.51 19.01
CA ILE A 496 -11.02 6.83 18.77
C ILE A 496 -11.82 6.12 19.86
N GLY A 497 -12.62 6.87 20.59
CA GLY A 497 -13.63 6.31 21.49
C GLY A 497 -14.94 7.07 21.40
N HIS A 498 -16.02 6.44 21.84
CA HIS A 498 -17.35 7.03 21.90
C HIS A 498 -17.92 6.97 23.31
N LYS A 499 -18.78 7.93 23.63
CA LYS A 499 -19.44 8.04 24.92
C LYS A 499 -20.67 7.14 24.97
N VAL A 500 -20.79 6.38 26.04
CA VAL A 500 -22.00 5.65 26.42
C VAL A 500 -22.28 6.00 27.88
N GLU A 501 -23.31 6.79 28.13
CA GLU A 501 -23.64 7.31 29.47
C GLU A 501 -22.46 8.04 30.13
N LYS A 502 -21.81 7.41 31.12
CA LYS A 502 -20.61 7.93 31.83
C LYS A 502 -19.33 7.14 31.52
N GLU A 503 -19.34 6.36 30.44
CA GLU A 503 -18.23 5.52 30.00
C GLU A 503 -17.70 5.97 28.64
N CYS A 504 -16.38 6.02 28.48
CA CYS A 504 -15.73 6.11 27.17
C CYS A 504 -15.41 4.69 26.68
N GLN A 505 -15.99 4.27 25.57
CA GLN A 505 -15.66 3.01 24.93
C GLN A 505 -14.64 3.22 23.82
N ILE A 506 -13.48 2.58 23.93
CA ILE A 506 -12.40 2.71 22.94
C ILE A 506 -12.71 1.83 21.74
N ASP A 507 -13.02 2.46 20.61
CA ASP A 507 -13.23 1.79 19.33
C ASP A 507 -11.90 1.39 18.67
N LEU A 508 -10.90 2.26 18.81
CA LEU A 508 -9.59 2.10 18.19
C LEU A 508 -8.50 2.70 19.08
N TRP A 509 -7.44 1.93 19.30
CA TRP A 509 -6.15 2.47 19.75
C TRP A 509 -5.06 1.82 18.92
N ILE A 510 -4.32 2.65 18.22
CA ILE A 510 -3.20 2.22 17.38
C ILE A 510 -1.95 3.02 17.68
N MET A 511 -0.79 2.39 17.51
CA MET A 511 0.50 3.05 17.54
C MET A 511 1.38 2.57 16.40
N SER A 512 2.24 3.46 15.92
CA SER A 512 3.26 3.14 14.95
C SER A 512 4.35 2.29 15.60
N CYS A 513 4.79 1.25 14.90
CA CYS A 513 5.93 0.41 15.27
C CYS A 513 7.21 1.19 15.65
N ARG A 514 7.36 2.43 15.18
CA ARG A 514 8.53 3.28 15.44
C ARG A 514 8.63 3.85 16.86
N VAL A 515 7.53 3.92 17.61
CA VAL A 515 7.50 4.50 18.97
C VAL A 515 7.15 3.50 20.06
N LEU A 516 7.06 2.22 19.73
CA LEU A 516 6.71 1.19 20.70
C LEU A 516 7.76 1.13 21.81
N LYS A 517 7.29 0.95 23.05
CA LYS A 517 8.11 0.91 24.26
C LYS A 517 8.85 2.22 24.54
N ARG A 518 8.32 3.37 24.12
CA ARG A 518 8.89 4.70 24.41
C ARG A 518 8.01 5.53 25.34
N ASP A 519 7.15 4.86 26.11
CA ASP A 519 6.15 5.44 27.01
C ASP A 519 5.09 6.32 26.32
N MET A 520 5.03 6.33 24.99
CA MET A 520 3.97 7.03 24.24
C MET A 520 2.60 6.44 24.55
N GLU A 521 2.53 5.14 24.82
CA GLU A 521 1.33 4.46 25.33
C GLU A 521 0.80 5.11 26.62
N PHE A 522 1.69 5.48 27.53
CA PHE A 522 1.33 6.09 28.81
C PHE A 522 0.93 7.54 28.62
N ALA A 523 1.67 8.31 27.80
CA ALA A 523 1.30 9.70 27.50
C ALA A 523 -0.10 9.80 26.85
N MET A 524 -0.41 8.88 25.93
CA MET A 524 -1.74 8.80 25.31
C MET A 524 -2.83 8.40 26.30
N MET A 525 -2.54 7.49 27.24
CA MET A 525 -3.47 7.14 28.32
C MET A 525 -3.73 8.33 29.25
N ASP A 526 -2.67 9.05 29.64
CA ASP A 526 -2.77 10.22 30.51
C ASP A 526 -3.68 11.29 29.87
N ALA A 527 -3.48 11.57 28.57
CA ALA A 527 -4.31 12.49 27.81
C ALA A 527 -5.77 12.01 27.68
N LEU A 528 -5.98 10.71 27.42
CA LEU A 528 -7.33 10.14 27.33
C LEU A 528 -8.09 10.27 28.67
N VAL A 529 -7.43 9.99 29.80
CA VAL A 529 -8.04 10.13 31.12
C VAL A 529 -8.42 11.58 31.39
N ASN A 530 -7.53 12.53 31.09
CA ASN A 530 -7.82 13.96 31.27
C ASN A 530 -9.01 14.40 30.41
N CYS A 531 -9.05 14.02 29.13
CA CYS A 531 -10.17 14.32 28.24
C CYS A 531 -11.49 13.68 28.75
N CYS A 532 -11.44 12.45 29.26
CA CYS A 532 -12.59 11.80 29.88
C CYS A 532 -13.09 12.56 31.11
N LYS A 533 -12.18 13.02 31.98
CA LYS A 533 -12.51 13.82 33.17
C LYS A 533 -13.18 15.15 32.81
N GLU A 534 -12.64 15.88 31.84
CA GLU A 534 -13.21 17.14 31.35
C GLU A 534 -14.63 16.96 30.80
N LYS A 535 -14.91 15.80 30.20
CA LYS A 535 -16.23 15.43 29.68
C LYS A 535 -17.13 14.75 30.72
N GLY A 536 -16.72 14.67 31.98
CA GLY A 536 -17.50 14.11 33.09
C GLY A 536 -17.70 12.59 33.06
N LEU A 537 -16.85 11.87 32.32
CA LEU A 537 -16.86 10.41 32.25
C LEU A 537 -16.13 9.83 33.46
N THR A 538 -16.62 8.70 33.96
CA THR A 538 -16.08 8.04 35.17
C THR A 538 -15.35 6.74 34.85
N LYS A 539 -15.53 6.20 33.65
CA LYS A 539 -14.98 4.89 33.25
C LYS A 539 -14.48 4.92 31.82
N ILE A 540 -13.49 4.08 31.54
CA ILE A 540 -13.00 3.79 30.20
C ILE A 540 -13.09 2.29 29.97
N ARG A 541 -13.70 1.88 28.87
CA ARG A 541 -13.78 0.48 28.44
C ARG A 541 -12.91 0.25 27.21
N GLY A 542 -12.14 -0.82 27.26
CA GLY A 542 -11.24 -1.24 26.20
C GLY A 542 -11.56 -2.64 25.68
N TYR A 543 -11.24 -2.88 24.41
CA TYR A 543 -11.47 -4.16 23.75
C TYR A 543 -10.19 -4.62 23.07
N TYR A 544 -9.83 -5.89 23.25
CA TYR A 544 -8.75 -6.53 22.52
C TYR A 544 -9.28 -7.76 21.77
N TYR A 545 -9.10 -7.76 20.46
CA TYR A 545 -9.45 -8.85 19.56
C TYR A 545 -8.17 -9.47 19.01
N PRO A 546 -7.80 -10.67 19.45
CA PRO A 546 -6.54 -11.30 19.07
C PRO A 546 -6.52 -11.66 17.58
N THR A 547 -5.36 -11.43 16.98
CA THR A 547 -4.98 -11.90 15.64
C THR A 547 -3.61 -12.53 15.74
N ALA A 548 -3.17 -13.19 14.67
CA ALA A 548 -1.78 -13.67 14.59
C ALA A 548 -0.73 -12.55 14.68
N LYS A 549 -1.11 -11.28 14.39
CA LYS A 549 -0.17 -10.17 14.21
C LYS A 549 -0.10 -9.20 15.39
N ASN A 550 -1.13 -9.13 16.24
CA ASN A 550 -1.21 -8.17 17.35
C ASN A 550 -1.00 -8.80 18.74
N SER A 551 -0.43 -10.01 18.80
CA SER A 551 -0.17 -10.71 20.07
C SER A 551 0.68 -9.90 21.05
N MET A 552 1.53 -8.99 20.54
CA MET A 552 2.37 -8.12 21.36
C MET A 552 1.60 -7.13 22.24
N VAL A 553 0.33 -6.82 21.92
CA VAL A 553 -0.51 -5.90 22.69
C VAL A 553 -1.54 -6.61 23.57
N ARG A 554 -1.45 -7.94 23.71
CA ARG A 554 -2.39 -8.73 24.53
C ARG A 554 -2.52 -8.24 25.97
N GLU A 555 -1.41 -7.78 26.57
CA GLU A 555 -1.37 -7.30 27.95
C GLU A 555 -1.41 -5.77 28.05
N PHE A 556 -1.67 -5.07 26.93
CA PHE A 556 -1.64 -3.61 26.86
C PHE A 556 -2.56 -2.94 27.90
N TYR A 557 -3.83 -3.35 27.96
CA TYR A 557 -4.79 -2.77 28.90
C TYR A 557 -4.41 -3.02 30.36
N GLN A 558 -3.87 -4.21 30.67
CA GLN A 558 -3.38 -4.53 32.00
C GLN A 558 -2.22 -3.60 32.40
N MET A 559 -1.29 -3.35 31.48
CA MET A 559 -0.18 -2.39 31.68
C MET A 559 -0.70 -0.96 31.92
N GLN A 560 -1.78 -0.57 31.24
CA GLN A 560 -2.46 0.70 31.46
C GLN A 560 -3.30 0.73 32.75
N GLY A 561 -3.37 -0.37 33.51
CA GLY A 561 -4.06 -0.45 34.81
C GLY A 561 -5.54 -0.82 34.71
N PHE A 562 -6.01 -1.28 33.56
CA PHE A 562 -7.37 -1.78 33.40
C PHE A 562 -7.51 -3.15 34.06
N GLN A 563 -8.72 -3.45 34.53
CA GLN A 563 -9.13 -4.76 35.00
C GLN A 563 -9.82 -5.52 33.87
N LYS A 564 -9.47 -6.79 33.68
CA LYS A 564 -10.14 -7.66 32.70
C LYS A 564 -11.53 -8.02 33.21
N ILE A 565 -12.55 -7.75 32.42
CA ILE A 565 -13.95 -8.08 32.73
C ILE A 565 -14.31 -9.48 32.22
N SER A 566 -13.89 -9.80 30.99
CA SER A 566 -14.26 -11.04 30.31
C SER A 566 -13.16 -11.48 29.33
N GLU A 567 -13.15 -12.78 29.04
CA GLU A 567 -12.38 -13.41 27.95
C GLU A 567 -13.27 -14.49 27.34
N ASP A 568 -13.47 -14.45 26.03
CA ASP A 568 -14.26 -15.48 25.33
C ASP A 568 -13.37 -16.63 24.82
N THR A 569 -13.99 -17.62 24.18
CA THR A 569 -13.28 -18.80 23.64
C THR A 569 -12.37 -18.50 22.45
N GLN A 570 -12.52 -17.33 21.81
CA GLN A 570 -11.65 -16.84 20.75
C GLN A 570 -10.49 -15.99 21.29
N GLY A 571 -10.48 -15.73 22.61
CA GLY A 571 -9.48 -14.89 23.28
C GLY A 571 -9.77 -13.39 23.18
N ASN A 572 -10.97 -13.01 22.72
CA ASN A 572 -11.41 -11.62 22.76
C ASN A 572 -11.57 -11.22 24.23
N THR A 573 -11.06 -10.04 24.60
CA THR A 573 -11.09 -9.58 26.00
C THR A 573 -11.68 -8.19 26.12
N GLU A 574 -12.48 -8.00 27.17
CA GLU A 574 -12.99 -6.70 27.59
C GLU A 574 -12.28 -6.23 28.86
N TRP A 575 -12.03 -4.93 28.92
CA TRP A 575 -11.25 -4.31 29.97
C TRP A 575 -11.95 -3.05 30.46
N ILE A 576 -11.87 -2.77 31.76
CA ILE A 576 -12.41 -1.55 32.36
C ILE A 576 -11.38 -0.84 33.23
N PHE A 577 -11.39 0.48 33.13
CA PHE A 577 -10.60 1.37 33.98
C PHE A 577 -11.56 2.37 34.63
N ASP A 578 -11.70 2.26 35.95
CA ASP A 578 -12.40 3.26 36.74
C ASP A 578 -11.47 4.48 36.92
N ILE A 579 -11.92 5.64 36.47
CA ILE A 579 -11.12 6.86 36.53
C ILE A 579 -11.07 7.33 38.00
N PRO A 580 -9.89 7.38 38.63
CA PRO A 580 -9.79 7.84 40.01
C PRO A 580 -9.98 9.35 40.11
N GLU A 581 -10.48 9.83 41.25
CA GLU A 581 -10.62 11.27 41.51
C GLU A 581 -9.29 12.00 41.28
N ILE A 582 -8.20 11.45 41.83
CA ILE A 582 -6.82 11.89 41.61
C ILE A 582 -6.15 10.86 40.71
N TYR A 583 -5.72 11.29 39.52
CA TYR A 583 -4.98 10.45 38.58
C TYR A 583 -3.53 10.91 38.56
N GLU A 584 -2.60 9.98 38.80
CA GLU A 584 -1.17 10.21 38.66
C GLU A 584 -0.75 9.81 37.25
N ASN A 585 -0.15 10.76 36.52
CA ASN A 585 0.33 10.51 35.17
C ASN A 585 1.40 9.42 35.15
N LYS A 586 1.30 8.51 34.18
CA LYS A 586 2.23 7.39 34.02
C LYS A 586 3.41 7.74 33.12
N ASN A 587 3.25 8.71 32.21
CA ASN A 587 4.36 9.21 31.42
C ASN A 587 5.38 9.94 32.32
N ASN A 588 6.63 9.51 32.25
CA ASN A 588 7.72 10.07 33.05
C ASN A 588 8.94 10.49 32.21
N VAL A 589 8.91 10.29 30.90
CA VAL A 589 10.10 10.41 30.03
C VAL A 589 9.84 11.24 28.77
N ILE A 590 8.59 11.54 28.44
CA ILE A 590 8.23 12.43 27.34
C ILE A 590 7.81 13.79 27.92
N GLU A 591 8.48 14.85 27.50
CA GLU A 591 8.07 16.22 27.77
C GLU A 591 6.85 16.55 26.90
N MET A 592 5.70 16.83 27.52
CA MET A 592 4.47 17.17 26.80
C MET A 592 4.47 18.65 26.43
N GLU A 593 4.29 18.95 25.15
CA GLU A 593 4.07 20.30 24.64
C GLU A 593 2.57 20.55 24.46
N ASP A 594 2.13 21.76 24.83
CA ASP A 594 0.73 22.21 24.69
C ASP A 594 0.31 22.32 23.22
#